data_AF-A0A8H4R5V4-F1
#
_entry.id   AF-A0A8H4R5V4-F1
#
_cell.length_a   1.000
_cell.length_b   1.000
_cell.length_c   1.000
_cell.angle_alpha   90.00
_cell.angle_beta   90.00
_cell.angle_gamma   90.00
#
_symmetry.space_group_name_H-M   'P 1'
#
loop_
_entity.id
_entity.type
_entity.pdbx_description
1 polymer ?
#
loop_
_entity_poly.entity_id
_entity_poly.type
_entity_poly.pdbx_seq_one_letter_code
_entity_poly.pdbx_strand_id
1 'polypeptide(L)'
;MTTASPPKRAFILDFDGTITVKDTISFLFQIGLSKQASLGVDKTEVHEAIISKYSEDFFGHLENYRLVKEDRRTLHEEVDYYRSLKEVEVRSFERVSDSGLFGGIKEDEWRSYGGDAIKNGEVSVREGFADFCRHVKNTNSVWGIVSVNFSREFIRGVVDASGSKENQLEILANVSNEKGVLRGPAISSWALSEQIIATCDAKLAAMKCLLDIWKEKAFFGKNCPETLVPVYIGDSGTDIECLADESVVGIVMAENGLNSLVDIAGRIGMAKHVRDFRETDTRRIYWARDFTEILRSPLFM
;
A
#
# COMPACT_ATOMS: atom_id res chain seq x y z
N MET A 1 -30.48 -0.50 27.65
CA MET A 1 -29.99 -0.23 26.29
C MET A 1 -28.79 -1.14 26.07
N THR A 2 -28.96 -2.19 25.28
CA THR A 2 -27.89 -3.08 24.84
C THR A 2 -26.94 -2.24 23.98
N THR A 3 -25.76 -1.90 24.51
CA THR A 3 -24.68 -1.35 23.71
C THR A 3 -24.27 -2.45 22.72
N ALA A 4 -24.71 -2.32 21.46
CA ALA A 4 -24.25 -3.21 20.41
C ALA A 4 -22.72 -3.13 20.37
N SER A 5 -22.04 -4.29 20.33
CA SER A 5 -20.59 -4.30 20.13
C SER A 5 -20.25 -3.59 18.81
N PRO A 6 -19.18 -2.79 18.75
CA PRO A 6 -18.79 -2.13 17.51
C PRO A 6 -18.63 -3.15 16.38
N PRO A 7 -18.91 -2.76 15.11
CA PRO A 7 -18.81 -3.66 13.99
C PRO A 7 -17.38 -4.16 13.83
N LYS A 8 -17.22 -5.44 13.51
CA LYS A 8 -15.91 -6.01 13.18
C LYS A 8 -15.47 -5.45 11.82
N ARG A 9 -14.20 -5.10 11.70
CA ARG A 9 -13.67 -4.41 10.53
C ARG A 9 -12.60 -5.22 9.81
N ALA A 10 -12.49 -4.99 8.51
CA ALA A 10 -11.45 -5.54 7.66
C ALA A 10 -10.56 -4.39 7.19
N PHE A 11 -9.37 -4.24 7.78
CA PHE A 11 -8.47 -3.14 7.48
C PHE A 11 -7.47 -3.53 6.39
N ILE A 12 -7.54 -2.86 5.25
CA ILE A 12 -6.56 -2.98 4.16
C ILE A 12 -5.66 -1.76 4.22
N LEU A 13 -4.36 -1.99 4.34
CA LEU A 13 -3.37 -0.93 4.49
C LEU A 13 -2.46 -0.91 3.27
N ASP A 14 -2.18 0.28 2.75
CA ASP A 14 -0.94 0.49 2.00
C ASP A 14 0.28 0.41 2.94
N PHE A 15 1.47 0.29 2.36
CA PHE A 15 2.72 0.18 3.10
C PHE A 15 3.51 1.48 3.13
N ASP A 16 4.09 1.86 1.99
CA ASP A 16 4.93 3.04 1.84
C ASP A 16 4.10 4.31 2.07
N GLY A 17 4.54 5.22 2.94
CA GLY A 17 3.79 6.46 3.23
C GLY A 17 2.53 6.26 4.11
N THR A 18 2.06 5.03 4.28
CA THR A 18 0.92 4.68 5.15
C THR A 18 1.37 4.01 6.45
N ILE A 19 1.90 2.78 6.38
CA ILE A 19 2.49 2.07 7.53
C ILE A 19 3.85 2.68 7.85
N THR A 20 4.69 2.89 6.85
CA THR A 20 5.95 3.61 7.03
C THR A 20 5.71 5.12 6.95
N VAL A 21 6.56 5.89 7.62
CA VAL A 21 6.48 7.36 7.56
C VAL A 21 6.85 7.89 6.17
N LYS A 22 7.73 7.18 5.45
CA LYS A 22 8.28 7.55 4.15
C LYS A 22 8.29 6.36 3.21
N ASP A 23 8.37 6.67 1.92
CA ASP A 23 8.64 5.70 0.87
C ASP A 23 9.97 4.95 1.10
N THR A 24 9.98 3.65 0.81
CA THR A 24 11.12 2.76 1.01
C THR A 24 11.83 2.34 -0.29
N ILE A 25 11.37 2.77 -1.47
CA ILE A 25 11.92 2.35 -2.77
C ILE A 25 13.40 2.70 -2.89
N SER A 26 13.80 3.89 -2.44
CA SER A 26 15.21 4.30 -2.44
C SER A 26 16.09 3.35 -1.60
N PHE A 27 15.57 2.86 -0.48
CA PHE A 27 16.27 1.90 0.38
C PHE A 27 16.35 0.52 -0.28
N LEU A 28 15.29 0.08 -0.98
CA LEU A 28 15.34 -1.16 -1.76
C LEU A 28 16.41 -1.10 -2.85
N PHE A 29 16.52 0.03 -3.56
CA PHE A 29 17.59 0.25 -4.53
C PHE A 29 18.98 0.12 -3.88
N GLN A 30 19.19 0.69 -2.69
CA GLN A 30 20.44 0.55 -1.93
C GLN A 30 20.75 -0.89 -1.54
N ILE A 31 19.75 -1.69 -1.15
CA ILE A 31 19.91 -3.12 -0.90
C ILE A 31 20.40 -3.83 -2.17
N GLY A 32 19.72 -3.58 -3.30
CA GLY A 32 20.07 -4.14 -4.59
C GLY A 32 21.51 -3.80 -4.99
N LEU A 33 21.87 -2.51 -4.96
CA LEU A 33 23.23 -2.05 -5.26
C LEU A 33 24.28 -2.69 -4.34
N SER A 34 24.02 -2.75 -3.04
CA SER A 34 24.94 -3.36 -2.07
C SER A 34 25.13 -4.86 -2.34
N LYS A 35 24.05 -5.56 -2.69
CA LYS A 35 24.13 -6.98 -3.07
C LYS A 35 24.96 -7.16 -4.34
N GLN A 36 24.71 -6.38 -5.38
CA GLN A 36 25.47 -6.50 -6.62
C GLN A 36 26.96 -6.17 -6.42
N ALA A 37 27.26 -5.13 -5.64
CA ALA A 37 28.63 -4.79 -5.27
C ALA A 37 29.33 -5.94 -4.52
N SER A 38 28.62 -6.63 -3.62
CA SER A 38 29.15 -7.82 -2.91
C SER A 38 29.45 -9.00 -3.86
N LEU A 39 28.77 -9.06 -5.01
CA LEU A 39 29.00 -10.02 -6.09
C LEU A 39 30.03 -9.52 -7.12
N GLY A 40 30.67 -8.36 -6.90
CA GLY A 40 31.67 -7.78 -7.79
C GLY A 40 31.08 -7.08 -9.02
N VAL A 41 29.79 -6.75 -9.01
CA VAL A 41 29.10 -6.06 -10.11
C VAL A 41 28.67 -4.67 -9.66
N ASP A 42 29.21 -3.64 -10.30
CA ASP A 42 28.70 -2.27 -10.11
C ASP A 42 27.47 -2.04 -10.99
N LYS A 43 26.36 -1.63 -10.37
CA LYS A 43 25.11 -1.26 -11.05
C LYS A 43 24.69 0.19 -10.79
N THR A 44 25.60 1.04 -10.34
CA THR A 44 25.31 2.45 -10.03
C THR A 44 24.77 3.20 -11.25
N GLU A 45 25.44 3.10 -12.40
CA GLU A 45 24.99 3.73 -13.66
C GLU A 45 23.64 3.17 -14.14
N VAL A 46 23.39 1.87 -13.93
CA VAL A 46 22.12 1.23 -14.29
C VAL A 46 20.99 1.78 -13.43
N HIS A 47 21.22 1.92 -12.13
CA HIS A 47 20.27 2.53 -11.20
C HIS A 47 19.95 3.99 -11.55
N GLU A 48 20.98 4.79 -11.85
CA GLU A 48 20.80 6.18 -12.30
C GLU A 48 19.99 6.25 -13.59
N ALA A 49 20.26 5.35 -14.55
CA ALA A 49 19.50 5.26 -15.78
C ALA A 49 18.02 4.89 -15.55
N ILE A 50 17.73 3.99 -14.61
CA ILE A 50 16.34 3.62 -14.24
C ILE A 50 15.59 4.85 -13.73
N ILE A 51 16.17 5.58 -12.77
CA ILE A 51 15.55 6.78 -12.18
C ILE A 51 15.36 7.87 -13.24
N SER A 52 16.39 8.13 -14.04
CA SER A 52 16.38 9.14 -15.08
C SER A 52 15.28 8.84 -16.12
N LYS A 53 15.20 7.60 -16.62
CA LYS A 53 14.20 7.20 -17.61
C LYS A 53 12.78 7.21 -17.07
N TYR A 54 12.56 6.85 -15.80
CA TYR A 54 11.26 7.02 -15.16
C TYR A 54 10.87 8.50 -15.11
N SER A 55 11.80 9.37 -14.71
CA SER A 55 11.55 10.81 -14.64
C SER A 55 11.20 11.39 -16.01
N GLU A 56 11.95 11.02 -17.05
CA GLU A 56 11.67 11.42 -18.44
C GLU A 56 10.27 10.98 -18.89
N ASP A 57 9.89 9.71 -18.65
CA ASP A 57 8.56 9.21 -19.01
C ASP A 57 7.45 9.93 -18.24
N PHE A 58 7.64 10.15 -16.95
CA PHE A 58 6.65 10.78 -16.08
C PHE A 58 6.42 12.25 -16.48
N PHE A 59 7.50 13.03 -16.66
CA PHE A 59 7.38 14.42 -17.10
C PHE A 59 6.86 14.51 -18.53
N GLY A 60 7.31 13.63 -19.43
CA GLY A 60 6.76 13.55 -20.78
C GLY A 60 5.27 13.23 -20.79
N HIS A 61 4.80 12.34 -19.91
CA HIS A 61 3.37 12.08 -19.74
C HIS A 61 2.63 13.31 -19.20
N LEU A 62 3.17 13.95 -18.17
CA LEU A 62 2.57 15.12 -17.53
C LEU A 62 2.40 16.29 -18.52
N GLU A 63 3.38 16.54 -19.38
CA GLU A 63 3.33 17.60 -20.41
C GLU A 63 2.28 17.33 -21.48
N ASN A 64 2.04 16.05 -21.81
CA ASN A 64 1.12 15.65 -22.87
C ASN A 64 -0.28 15.28 -22.37
N TYR A 65 -0.47 15.15 -21.05
CA TYR A 65 -1.75 14.80 -20.48
C TYR A 65 -2.74 15.97 -20.60
N ARG A 66 -3.91 15.67 -21.17
CA ARG A 66 -4.89 16.69 -21.59
C ARG A 66 -5.39 17.59 -20.45
N LEU A 67 -5.63 17.04 -19.26
CA LEU A 67 -6.20 17.77 -18.12
C LEU A 67 -5.12 18.00 -17.05
N VAL A 68 -4.58 19.22 -17.03
CA VAL A 68 -3.62 19.64 -15.99
C VAL A 68 -4.23 19.49 -14.60
N LYS A 69 -3.36 19.38 -13.59
CA LYS A 69 -3.78 19.09 -12.21
C LYS A 69 -4.88 20.03 -11.78
N GLU A 70 -4.74 21.33 -12.01
CA GLU A 70 -5.64 22.36 -11.55
C GLU A 70 -7.03 22.24 -12.15
N ASP A 71 -7.19 21.65 -13.34
CA ASP A 71 -8.47 21.56 -14.06
C ASP A 71 -9.29 20.32 -13.73
N ARG A 72 -8.69 19.33 -13.06
CA ARG A 72 -9.42 18.14 -12.59
C ARG A 72 -10.29 18.52 -11.38
N ARG A 73 -11.60 18.35 -11.49
CA ARG A 73 -12.61 18.76 -10.50
C ARG A 73 -13.43 17.60 -9.95
N THR A 74 -13.31 16.42 -10.53
CA THR A 74 -14.06 15.23 -10.14
C THR A 74 -13.13 14.08 -9.79
N LEU A 75 -13.64 13.15 -8.97
CA LEU A 75 -12.95 11.90 -8.67
C LEU A 75 -12.64 11.11 -9.95
N HIS A 76 -13.58 11.08 -10.90
CA HIS A 76 -13.42 10.36 -12.15
C HIS A 76 -12.23 10.87 -12.97
N GLU A 77 -12.07 12.20 -13.09
CA GLU A 77 -10.93 12.79 -13.80
C GLU A 77 -9.58 12.51 -13.12
N GLU A 78 -9.54 12.42 -11.78
CA GLU A 78 -8.32 12.03 -11.07
C GLU A 78 -8.00 10.54 -11.25
N VAL A 79 -9.02 9.67 -11.22
CA VAL A 79 -8.86 8.24 -11.53
C VAL A 79 -8.35 8.07 -12.97
N ASP A 80 -8.93 8.78 -13.94
CA ASP A 80 -8.48 8.73 -15.33
C ASP A 80 -7.02 9.18 -15.49
N TYR A 81 -6.61 10.22 -14.74
CA TYR A 81 -5.21 10.65 -14.71
C TYR A 81 -4.30 9.54 -14.18
N TYR A 82 -4.59 8.95 -13.02
CA TYR A 82 -3.73 7.89 -12.47
C TYR A 82 -3.74 6.61 -13.30
N ARG A 83 -4.86 6.27 -13.95
CA ARG A 83 -4.90 5.17 -14.92
C ARG A 83 -4.09 5.46 -16.18
N SER A 84 -4.05 6.71 -16.62
CA SER A 84 -3.25 7.09 -17.79
C SER A 84 -1.74 6.90 -17.59
N LEU A 85 -1.27 6.91 -16.33
CA LEU A 85 0.14 6.63 -15.99
C LEU A 85 0.52 5.15 -16.10
N LYS A 86 -0.42 4.24 -16.41
CA LYS A 86 -0.17 2.80 -16.43
C LYS A 86 1.05 2.39 -17.24
N GLU A 87 1.23 2.94 -18.43
CA GLU A 87 2.39 2.60 -19.27
C GLU A 87 3.71 3.15 -18.72
N VAL A 88 3.68 4.26 -17.98
CA VAL A 88 4.86 4.81 -17.31
C VAL A 88 5.28 3.89 -16.15
N GLU A 89 4.31 3.51 -15.31
CA GLU A 89 4.55 2.65 -14.14
C GLU A 89 5.00 1.25 -14.56
N VAL A 90 4.34 0.62 -15.54
CA VAL A 90 4.73 -0.71 -16.03
C VAL A 90 6.15 -0.70 -16.60
N ARG A 91 6.51 0.30 -17.42
CA ARG A 91 7.88 0.43 -17.94
C ARG A 91 8.93 0.63 -16.84
N SER A 92 8.57 1.29 -15.75
CA SER A 92 9.45 1.43 -14.57
C SER A 92 9.79 0.05 -13.96
N PHE A 93 8.77 -0.78 -13.75
CA PHE A 93 8.95 -2.14 -13.23
C PHE A 93 9.71 -3.06 -14.20
N GLU A 94 9.47 -2.93 -15.50
CA GLU A 94 10.21 -3.65 -16.54
C GLU A 94 11.70 -3.30 -16.50
N ARG A 95 12.06 -2.01 -16.41
CA ARG A 95 13.46 -1.58 -16.29
C ARG A 95 14.15 -2.16 -15.06
N VAL A 96 13.47 -2.17 -13.91
CA VAL A 96 14.01 -2.79 -12.70
C VAL A 96 14.22 -4.29 -12.92
N SER A 97 13.24 -4.98 -13.52
CA SER A 97 13.33 -6.41 -13.82
C SER A 97 14.47 -6.74 -14.78
N ASP A 98 14.58 -6.01 -15.89
CA ASP A 98 15.59 -6.21 -16.94
C ASP A 98 16.99 -5.90 -16.44
N SER A 99 17.12 -4.99 -15.47
CA SER A 99 18.41 -4.66 -14.86
C SER A 99 19.01 -5.82 -14.06
N GLY A 100 18.16 -6.75 -13.57
CA GLY A 100 18.56 -7.79 -12.63
C GLY A 100 19.14 -7.24 -11.32
N LEU A 101 18.83 -6.00 -10.94
CA LEU A 101 19.41 -5.34 -9.76
C LEU A 101 19.17 -6.12 -8.47
N PHE A 102 18.01 -6.76 -8.35
CA PHE A 102 17.65 -7.59 -7.20
C PHE A 102 18.05 -9.06 -7.35
N GLY A 103 18.77 -9.40 -8.41
CA GLY A 103 19.23 -10.76 -8.67
C GLY A 103 20.09 -11.30 -7.52
N GLY A 104 19.81 -12.54 -7.12
CA GLY A 104 20.52 -13.23 -6.05
C GLY A 104 20.10 -12.88 -4.62
N ILE A 105 19.09 -12.02 -4.42
CA ILE A 105 18.50 -11.77 -3.10
C ILE A 105 17.37 -12.77 -2.87
N LYS A 106 17.51 -13.59 -1.82
CA LYS A 106 16.49 -14.57 -1.43
C LYS A 106 15.38 -13.97 -0.56
N GLU A 107 14.27 -14.68 -0.44
CA GLU A 107 13.12 -14.26 0.38
C GLU A 107 13.48 -14.00 1.85
N ASP A 108 14.28 -14.88 2.45
CA ASP A 108 14.75 -14.75 3.82
C ASP A 108 15.72 -13.56 4.01
N GLU A 109 16.53 -13.27 2.99
CA GLU A 109 17.38 -12.07 2.96
C GLU A 109 16.51 -10.80 2.88
N TRP A 110 15.51 -10.75 2.00
CA TRP A 110 14.56 -9.63 1.93
C TRP A 110 13.88 -9.36 3.27
N ARG A 111 13.42 -10.42 3.93
CA ARG A 111 12.80 -10.31 5.26
C ARG A 111 13.78 -9.81 6.31
N SER A 112 15.03 -10.26 6.24
CA SER A 112 16.09 -9.80 7.16
C SER A 112 16.40 -8.32 6.94
N TYR A 113 16.54 -7.87 5.69
CA TYR A 113 16.73 -6.46 5.36
C TYR A 113 15.59 -5.57 5.88
N GLY A 114 14.33 -6.00 5.73
CA GLY A 114 13.19 -5.26 6.27
C GLY A 114 13.24 -5.15 7.80
N GLY A 115 13.59 -6.24 8.48
CA GLY A 115 13.72 -6.23 9.93
C GLY A 115 14.89 -5.38 10.43
N ASP A 116 16.02 -5.41 9.72
CA ASP A 116 17.21 -4.65 10.09
C ASP A 116 17.01 -3.15 9.82
N ALA A 117 16.30 -2.78 8.77
CA ALA A 117 15.95 -1.39 8.48
C ALA A 117 15.18 -0.69 9.61
N ILE A 118 14.36 -1.44 10.36
CA ILE A 118 13.68 -0.93 11.56
C ILE A 118 14.64 -0.79 12.73
N LYS A 119 15.51 -1.79 12.95
CA LYS A 119 16.46 -1.80 14.08
C LYS A 119 17.52 -0.71 13.96
N ASN A 120 17.98 -0.46 12.74
CA ASN A 120 19.03 0.48 12.42
C ASN A 120 18.49 1.89 12.15
N GLY A 121 17.16 2.04 11.96
CA GLY A 121 16.47 3.33 11.89
C GLY A 121 16.37 3.94 10.48
N GLU A 122 16.70 3.20 9.42
CA GLU A 122 16.54 3.62 8.03
C GLU A 122 15.06 3.63 7.61
N VAL A 123 14.25 2.75 8.22
CA VAL A 123 12.79 2.73 8.07
C VAL A 123 12.15 2.98 9.43
N SER A 124 11.14 3.85 9.45
CA SER A 124 10.32 4.13 10.63
C SER A 124 8.86 3.84 10.32
N VAL A 125 8.19 3.14 11.23
CA VAL A 125 6.74 2.97 11.18
C VAL A 125 6.02 4.17 11.77
N ARG A 126 4.84 4.45 11.24
CA ARG A 126 3.99 5.56 11.66
C ARG A 126 3.48 5.37 13.08
N GLU A 127 3.32 6.48 13.78
CA GLU A 127 2.86 6.51 15.16
C GLU A 127 1.53 5.74 15.33
N GLY A 128 1.43 4.97 16.41
CA GLY A 128 0.26 4.19 16.77
C GLY A 128 0.09 2.86 16.01
N PHE A 129 0.93 2.53 15.03
CA PHE A 129 0.75 1.33 14.19
C PHE A 129 0.72 0.03 15.00
N ALA A 130 1.66 -0.14 15.94
CA ALA A 130 1.71 -1.34 16.79
C ALA A 130 0.49 -1.46 17.72
N ASP A 131 0.01 -0.33 18.25
CA ASP A 131 -1.19 -0.28 19.09
C ASP A 131 -2.44 -0.60 18.26
N PHE A 132 -2.47 -0.14 17.00
CA PHE A 132 -3.55 -0.43 16.07
C PHE A 132 -3.62 -1.92 15.77
N CYS A 133 -2.50 -2.56 15.43
CA CYS A 133 -2.46 -4.01 15.18
C CYS A 133 -2.92 -4.81 16.41
N ARG A 134 -2.50 -4.40 17.60
CA ARG A 134 -2.94 -5.02 18.87
C ARG A 134 -4.44 -4.86 19.08
N HIS A 135 -5.00 -3.68 18.78
CA HIS A 135 -6.43 -3.43 18.91
C HIS A 135 -7.26 -4.24 17.92
N VAL A 136 -6.85 -4.32 16.64
CA VAL A 136 -7.49 -5.14 15.61
C VAL A 136 -7.56 -6.61 16.06
N LYS A 137 -6.44 -7.14 16.56
CA LYS A 137 -6.36 -8.51 17.08
C LYS A 137 -7.32 -8.76 18.25
N ASN A 138 -7.45 -7.80 19.17
CA ASN A 138 -8.30 -7.92 20.36
C ASN A 138 -9.81 -7.80 20.05
N THR A 139 -10.18 -7.21 18.92
CA THR A 139 -11.57 -6.99 18.52
C THR A 139 -12.13 -8.05 17.57
N ASN A 140 -11.36 -9.12 17.30
CA ASN A 140 -11.66 -10.10 16.25
C ASN A 140 -11.90 -9.44 14.87
N SER A 141 -11.27 -8.29 14.63
CA SER A 141 -11.15 -7.67 13.32
C SER A 141 -9.97 -8.31 12.57
N VAL A 142 -9.92 -8.12 11.25
CA VAL A 142 -8.80 -8.61 10.43
C VAL A 142 -8.10 -7.44 9.77
N TRP A 143 -6.83 -7.65 9.41
CA TRP A 143 -6.09 -6.68 8.62
C TRP A 143 -5.11 -7.35 7.68
N GLY A 144 -4.73 -6.61 6.64
CA GLY A 144 -3.83 -7.05 5.57
C GLY A 144 -3.22 -5.87 4.84
N ILE A 145 -2.23 -6.16 4.00
CA ILE A 145 -1.48 -5.15 3.28
C ILE A 145 -1.65 -5.35 1.77
N VAL A 146 -1.88 -4.26 1.04
CA VAL A 146 -1.84 -4.21 -0.43
C VAL A 146 -0.85 -3.12 -0.82
N SER A 147 0.21 -3.46 -1.55
CA SER A 147 1.28 -2.50 -1.84
C SER A 147 1.88 -2.67 -3.22
N VAL A 148 2.33 -1.55 -3.80
CA VAL A 148 3.14 -1.54 -5.03
C VAL A 148 4.61 -1.88 -4.78
N ASN A 149 5.04 -1.98 -3.52
CA ASN A 149 6.42 -2.24 -3.15
C ASN A 149 6.99 -3.50 -3.86
N PHE A 150 8.29 -3.48 -4.16
CA PHE A 150 8.96 -4.54 -4.94
C PHE A 150 9.14 -5.86 -4.20
N SER A 151 8.99 -5.88 -2.87
CA SER A 151 9.21 -7.09 -2.07
C SER A 151 8.23 -7.26 -0.92
N ARG A 152 7.30 -8.20 -1.08
CA ARG A 152 6.42 -8.72 -0.03
C ARG A 152 7.17 -9.15 1.23
N GLU A 153 8.32 -9.80 1.08
CA GLU A 153 9.10 -10.31 2.21
C GLU A 153 9.84 -9.20 2.95
N PHE A 154 10.26 -8.14 2.25
CA PHE A 154 10.75 -6.93 2.89
C PHE A 154 9.69 -6.30 3.80
N ILE A 155 8.47 -6.11 3.29
CA ILE A 155 7.32 -5.61 4.07
C ILE A 155 7.10 -6.49 5.31
N ARG A 156 7.13 -7.83 5.13
CA ARG A 156 6.99 -8.78 6.25
C ARG A 156 8.05 -8.54 7.32
N GLY A 157 9.31 -8.35 6.92
CA GLY A 157 10.41 -8.05 7.82
C GLY A 157 10.18 -6.79 8.65
N VAL A 158 9.75 -5.71 8.00
CA VAL A 158 9.42 -4.43 8.63
C VAL A 158 8.30 -4.58 9.67
N VAL A 159 7.20 -5.24 9.28
CA VAL A 159 6.04 -5.47 10.17
C VAL A 159 6.39 -6.34 11.37
N ASP A 160 7.18 -7.39 11.16
CA ASP A 160 7.62 -8.26 12.25
C ASP A 160 8.48 -7.51 13.26
N ALA A 161 9.41 -6.69 12.77
CA ALA A 161 10.32 -5.90 13.61
C ALA A 161 9.64 -4.72 14.30
N SER A 162 8.50 -4.23 13.80
CA SER A 162 7.71 -3.17 14.44
C SER A 162 6.90 -3.62 15.66
N GLY A 163 7.03 -4.89 16.06
CA GLY A 163 6.26 -5.47 17.17
C GLY A 163 4.84 -5.89 16.77
N SER A 164 4.55 -5.95 15.46
CA SER A 164 3.23 -6.28 14.90
C SER A 164 3.23 -7.63 14.17
N LYS A 165 4.16 -8.52 14.55
CA LYS A 165 4.30 -9.87 13.97
C LYS A 165 2.98 -10.65 14.06
N GLU A 166 2.51 -11.09 12.91
CA GLU A 166 1.33 -11.93 12.77
C GLU A 166 1.53 -13.02 11.73
N ASN A 167 1.45 -14.28 12.16
CA ASN A 167 1.76 -15.44 11.32
C ASN A 167 0.81 -15.61 10.14
N GLN A 168 -0.42 -15.10 10.24
CA GLN A 168 -1.48 -15.23 9.23
C GLN A 168 -1.83 -13.90 8.55
N LEU A 169 -0.98 -12.88 8.72
CA LEU A 169 -1.19 -11.59 8.05
C LEU A 169 -1.03 -11.79 6.55
N GLU A 170 -2.02 -11.36 5.78
CA GLU A 170 -1.98 -11.39 4.32
C GLU A 170 -1.31 -10.13 3.78
N ILE A 171 -0.33 -10.29 2.89
CA ILE A 171 0.40 -9.20 2.24
C ILE A 171 0.38 -9.48 0.73
N LEU A 172 -0.37 -8.67 -0.01
CA LEU A 172 -0.41 -8.69 -1.46
C LEU A 172 0.49 -7.56 -1.99
N ALA A 173 1.71 -7.91 -2.34
CA ALA A 173 2.70 -7.01 -2.91
C ALA A 173 3.53 -7.76 -3.96
N ASN A 174 4.37 -7.02 -4.69
CA ASN A 174 5.23 -7.63 -5.68
C ASN A 174 6.33 -8.46 -5.02
N VAL A 175 6.90 -9.39 -5.78
CA VAL A 175 8.02 -10.23 -5.40
C VAL A 175 9.09 -10.19 -6.48
N SER A 176 10.34 -10.25 -6.07
CA SER A 176 11.47 -10.46 -6.98
C SER A 176 11.86 -11.93 -6.96
N ASN A 177 12.04 -12.54 -8.14
CA ASN A 177 12.63 -13.87 -8.22
C ASN A 177 14.18 -13.83 -8.12
N GLU A 178 14.82 -14.99 -8.17
CA GLU A 178 16.28 -15.11 -8.07
C GLU A 178 17.07 -14.35 -9.14
N LYS A 179 16.44 -14.04 -10.29
CA LYS A 179 17.04 -13.24 -11.37
C LYS A 179 16.83 -11.73 -11.22
N GLY A 180 16.10 -11.30 -10.19
CA GLY A 180 15.74 -9.90 -10.00
C GLY A 180 14.48 -9.45 -10.75
N VAL A 181 13.76 -10.39 -11.38
CA VAL A 181 12.54 -10.07 -12.15
C VAL A 181 11.36 -9.91 -11.20
N LEU A 182 10.70 -8.76 -11.28
CA LEU A 182 9.52 -8.45 -10.48
C LEU A 182 8.27 -9.15 -11.03
N ARG A 183 7.44 -9.66 -10.12
CA ARG A 183 6.15 -10.28 -10.41
C ARG A 183 5.13 -9.87 -9.37
N GLY A 184 3.85 -9.92 -9.75
CA GLY A 184 2.77 -9.81 -8.79
C GLY A 184 2.71 -10.98 -7.81
N PRO A 185 1.87 -10.90 -6.78
CA PRO A 185 1.65 -12.01 -5.87
C PRO A 185 1.09 -13.23 -6.61
N ALA A 186 1.61 -14.41 -6.29
CA ALA A 186 1.06 -15.67 -6.76
C ALA A 186 -0.17 -16.03 -5.92
N ILE A 187 -1.37 -15.83 -6.45
CA ILE A 187 -2.63 -16.13 -5.76
C ILE A 187 -3.36 -17.21 -6.56
N SER A 188 -3.28 -18.44 -6.05
CA SER A 188 -3.71 -19.67 -6.71
C SER A 188 -5.25 -19.81 -6.75
N SER A 189 -5.94 -18.89 -7.43
CA SER A 189 -7.37 -18.99 -7.76
C SER A 189 -7.91 -17.81 -8.58
N TRP A 190 -7.10 -16.80 -8.88
CA TRP A 190 -7.58 -15.55 -9.47
C TRP A 190 -6.89 -15.23 -10.80
N ALA A 191 -7.63 -14.63 -11.72
CA ALA A 191 -7.13 -14.17 -13.04
C ALA A 191 -5.98 -13.13 -12.95
N LEU A 192 -5.70 -12.64 -11.74
CA LEU A 192 -4.68 -11.64 -11.41
C LEU A 192 -3.35 -12.28 -10.94
N SER A 193 -3.25 -13.61 -10.91
CA SER A 193 -2.03 -14.27 -10.42
C SER A 193 -0.79 -13.80 -11.21
N GLU A 194 0.25 -13.41 -10.48
CA GLU A 194 1.53 -12.89 -11.00
C GLU A 194 1.46 -11.54 -11.75
N GLN A 195 0.29 -10.89 -11.84
CA GLN A 195 0.21 -9.54 -12.43
C GLN A 195 0.82 -8.50 -11.48
N ILE A 196 1.78 -7.73 -11.98
CA ILE A 196 2.46 -6.68 -11.20
C ILE A 196 1.45 -5.67 -10.65
N ILE A 197 1.58 -5.35 -9.37
CA ILE A 197 0.84 -4.29 -8.69
C ILE A 197 1.66 -3.01 -8.82
N ALA A 198 1.40 -2.20 -9.84
CA ALA A 198 2.10 -0.93 -10.06
C ALA A 198 1.17 0.29 -10.15
N THR A 199 -0.12 0.05 -10.33
CA THR A 199 -1.10 1.08 -10.70
C THR A 199 -2.33 1.05 -9.79
N CYS A 200 -3.13 2.11 -9.83
CA CYS A 200 -4.34 2.20 -9.02
C CYS A 200 -5.39 1.11 -9.32
N ASP A 201 -5.56 0.75 -10.60
CA ASP A 201 -6.45 -0.34 -11.01
C ASP A 201 -5.92 -1.71 -10.52
N ALA A 202 -4.60 -1.91 -10.55
CA ALA A 202 -3.99 -3.14 -10.04
C ALA A 202 -4.08 -3.25 -8.52
N LYS A 203 -3.88 -2.15 -7.78
CA LYS A 203 -4.11 -2.10 -6.32
C LYS A 203 -5.57 -2.37 -5.97
N LEU A 204 -6.53 -1.79 -6.70
CA LEU A 204 -7.96 -2.07 -6.51
C LEU A 204 -8.27 -3.55 -6.71
N ALA A 205 -7.71 -4.16 -7.76
CA ALA A 205 -7.88 -5.57 -8.04
C ALA A 205 -7.29 -6.46 -6.92
N ALA A 206 -6.11 -6.10 -6.40
CA ALA A 206 -5.49 -6.77 -5.26
C ALA A 206 -6.31 -6.60 -3.97
N MET A 207 -6.84 -5.40 -3.69
CA MET A 207 -7.74 -5.16 -2.55
C MET A 207 -8.98 -6.07 -2.61
N LYS A 208 -9.61 -6.19 -3.78
CA LYS A 208 -10.77 -7.08 -3.99
C LYS A 208 -10.40 -8.54 -3.76
N CYS A 209 -9.25 -8.96 -4.27
CA CYS A 209 -8.73 -10.30 -4.02
C CYS A 209 -8.50 -10.58 -2.53
N LEU A 210 -7.94 -9.61 -1.79
CA LEU A 210 -7.72 -9.75 -0.35
C LEU A 210 -9.04 -9.90 0.43
N LEU A 211 -10.04 -9.10 0.07
CA LEU A 211 -11.38 -9.20 0.65
C LEU A 211 -12.01 -10.57 0.38
N ASP A 212 -11.84 -11.12 -0.82
CA ASP A 212 -12.37 -12.44 -1.17
C ASP A 212 -11.64 -13.57 -0.43
N ILE A 213 -10.31 -13.47 -0.24
CA ILE A 213 -9.54 -14.39 0.63
C ILE A 213 -10.13 -14.41 2.05
N TRP A 214 -10.49 -13.26 2.61
CA TRP A 214 -11.11 -13.19 3.94
C TRP A 214 -12.52 -13.77 3.96
N LYS A 215 -13.34 -13.51 2.94
CA LYS A 215 -14.68 -14.13 2.82
C LYS A 215 -14.59 -15.65 2.75
N GLU A 216 -13.65 -16.18 1.96
CA GLU A 216 -13.42 -17.63 1.87
C GLU A 216 -12.98 -18.20 3.23
N LYS A 217 -12.05 -17.55 3.93
CA LYS A 217 -11.64 -17.96 5.27
C LYS A 217 -12.82 -17.96 6.25
N ALA A 218 -13.67 -16.94 6.22
CA ALA A 218 -14.87 -16.87 7.05
C ALA A 218 -15.84 -18.01 6.73
N PHE A 219 -16.08 -18.26 5.44
CA PHE A 219 -16.94 -19.35 4.97
C PHE A 219 -16.48 -20.73 5.44
N PHE A 220 -15.17 -20.99 5.44
CA PHE A 220 -14.59 -22.23 5.95
C PHE A 220 -14.39 -22.26 7.47
N GLY A 221 -14.96 -21.30 8.22
CA GLY A 221 -14.88 -21.22 9.68
C GLY A 221 -13.47 -20.95 10.22
N LYS A 222 -12.56 -20.41 9.39
CA LYS A 222 -11.16 -20.14 9.74
C LYS A 222 -11.00 -18.69 10.20
N ASN A 223 -11.07 -18.47 11.53
CA ASN A 223 -10.60 -17.25 12.21
C ASN A 223 -10.95 -15.91 11.51
N CYS A 224 -12.10 -15.82 10.84
CA CYS A 224 -12.52 -14.63 10.13
C CYS A 224 -14.04 -14.43 10.33
N PRO A 225 -14.50 -13.23 10.73
CA PRO A 225 -15.91 -12.98 10.97
C PRO A 225 -16.78 -13.04 9.71
N GLU A 226 -18.04 -13.49 9.85
CA GLU A 226 -19.01 -13.56 8.75
C GLU A 226 -19.39 -12.18 8.16
N THR A 227 -19.40 -11.13 8.99
CA THR A 227 -19.69 -9.76 8.58
C THR A 227 -18.54 -8.84 8.96
N LEU A 228 -17.85 -8.31 7.96
CA LEU A 228 -16.76 -7.34 8.10
C LEU A 228 -17.11 -6.08 7.34
N VAL A 229 -16.89 -4.92 7.95
CA VAL A 229 -16.94 -3.63 7.25
C VAL A 229 -15.52 -3.29 6.75
N PRO A 230 -15.28 -3.25 5.44
CA PRO A 230 -13.96 -2.93 4.90
C PRO A 230 -13.57 -1.48 5.15
N VAL A 231 -12.30 -1.28 5.53
CA VAL A 231 -11.67 0.04 5.66
C VAL A 231 -10.36 -0.02 4.88
N TYR A 232 -10.17 0.89 3.93
CA TYR A 232 -8.90 1.02 3.21
C TYR A 232 -8.15 2.25 3.72
N ILE A 233 -6.85 2.09 3.99
CA ILE A 233 -5.98 3.17 4.45
C ILE A 233 -4.80 3.29 3.49
N GLY A 234 -4.61 4.46 2.90
CA GLY A 234 -3.56 4.72 1.90
C GLY A 234 -3.21 6.21 1.86
N ASP A 235 -2.12 6.57 1.18
CA ASP A 235 -1.64 7.97 1.14
C ASP A 235 -1.40 8.51 -0.26
N SER A 236 -1.43 7.68 -1.30
CA SER A 236 -0.92 8.06 -2.61
C SER A 236 -1.95 7.95 -3.74
N GLY A 237 -1.63 8.54 -4.89
CA GLY A 237 -2.42 8.37 -6.10
C GLY A 237 -2.70 6.92 -6.50
N THR A 238 -1.79 5.99 -6.18
CA THR A 238 -1.99 4.56 -6.44
C THR A 238 -3.12 3.95 -5.59
N ASP A 239 -3.55 4.63 -4.53
CA ASP A 239 -4.62 4.19 -3.65
C ASP A 239 -5.99 4.78 -4.00
N ILE A 240 -6.05 5.73 -4.97
CA ILE A 240 -7.25 6.54 -5.20
C ILE A 240 -8.49 5.71 -5.48
N GLU A 241 -8.35 4.64 -6.27
CA GLU A 241 -9.45 3.74 -6.61
C GLU A 241 -9.87 2.86 -5.43
N CYS A 242 -8.91 2.40 -4.63
CA CYS A 242 -9.20 1.65 -3.41
C CYS A 242 -9.95 2.52 -2.39
N LEU A 243 -9.46 3.73 -2.15
CA LEU A 243 -10.05 4.71 -1.22
C LEU A 243 -11.46 5.12 -1.62
N ALA A 244 -11.74 5.15 -2.92
CA ALA A 244 -13.03 5.56 -3.47
C ALA A 244 -14.01 4.41 -3.73
N ASP A 245 -13.59 3.15 -3.59
CA ASP A 245 -14.46 2.01 -3.85
C ASP A 245 -15.67 2.02 -2.89
N GLU A 246 -16.84 1.74 -3.45
CA GLU A 246 -18.10 1.82 -2.71
C GLU A 246 -18.21 0.78 -1.59
N SER A 247 -17.41 -0.27 -1.62
CA SER A 247 -17.43 -1.32 -0.59
C SER A 247 -16.63 -0.98 0.66
N VAL A 248 -15.89 0.15 0.68
CA VAL A 248 -14.97 0.47 1.78
C VAL A 248 -15.25 1.85 2.41
N VAL A 249 -14.80 2.01 3.65
CA VAL A 249 -14.50 3.33 4.24
C VAL A 249 -13.04 3.65 3.91
N GLY A 250 -12.81 4.66 3.07
CA GLY A 250 -11.47 5.13 2.72
C GLY A 250 -10.91 6.09 3.77
N ILE A 251 -9.65 5.92 4.15
CA ILE A 251 -8.92 6.81 5.05
C ILE A 251 -7.59 7.20 4.38
N VAL A 252 -7.45 8.49 4.06
CA VAL A 252 -6.21 9.05 3.55
C VAL A 252 -5.26 9.32 4.72
N MET A 253 -4.06 8.74 4.66
CA MET A 253 -2.99 9.05 5.61
C MET A 253 -2.27 10.33 5.16
N ALA A 254 -2.28 11.36 6.01
CA ALA A 254 -1.72 12.66 5.66
C ALA A 254 -1.23 13.43 6.90
N GLU A 255 0.04 13.79 6.91
CA GLU A 255 0.61 14.61 7.97
C GLU A 255 0.03 16.04 7.91
N ASN A 256 -0.67 16.45 8.98
CA ASN A 256 -1.34 17.76 9.07
C ASN A 256 -2.36 18.07 7.97
N GLY A 257 -2.91 17.05 7.30
CA GLY A 257 -3.81 17.24 6.15
C GLY A 257 -3.11 17.75 4.89
N LEU A 258 -1.77 17.83 4.89
CA LEU A 258 -0.96 18.21 3.75
C LEU A 258 -0.54 16.94 3.00
N ASN A 259 -1.37 16.53 2.04
CA ASN A 259 -1.05 15.47 1.10
C ASN A 259 -1.79 15.79 -0.21
N SER A 260 -1.15 15.52 -1.36
CA SER A 260 -1.78 15.62 -2.67
C SER A 260 -3.16 14.95 -2.74
N LEU A 261 -3.36 13.82 -2.07
CA LEU A 261 -4.66 13.16 -1.98
C LEU A 261 -5.66 13.91 -1.11
N VAL A 262 -5.25 14.52 0.00
CA VAL A 262 -6.15 15.34 0.83
C VAL A 262 -6.52 16.62 0.09
N ASP A 263 -5.59 17.21 -0.66
CA ASP A 263 -5.88 18.36 -1.54
C ASP A 263 -6.86 17.96 -2.66
N ILE A 264 -6.63 16.81 -3.30
CA ILE A 264 -7.54 16.24 -4.29
C ILE A 264 -8.92 16.02 -3.67
N ALA A 265 -8.98 15.28 -2.57
CA ALA A 265 -10.21 14.92 -1.87
C ALA A 265 -10.93 16.16 -1.32
N GLY A 266 -10.21 17.18 -0.86
CA GLY A 266 -10.75 18.46 -0.41
C GLY A 266 -11.34 19.26 -1.57
N ARG A 267 -10.62 19.36 -2.69
CA ARG A 267 -11.07 20.05 -3.91
C ARG A 267 -12.34 19.42 -4.49
N ILE A 268 -12.47 18.10 -4.43
CA ILE A 268 -13.68 17.38 -4.89
C ILE A 268 -14.75 17.25 -3.80
N GLY A 269 -14.55 17.87 -2.62
CA GLY A 269 -15.53 17.95 -1.54
C GLY A 269 -15.73 16.67 -0.72
N MET A 270 -14.79 15.72 -0.79
CA MET A 270 -14.91 14.37 -0.24
C MET A 270 -14.19 14.15 1.09
N ALA A 271 -13.14 14.90 1.44
CA ALA A 271 -12.38 14.65 2.68
C ALA A 271 -13.01 15.27 3.93
N LYS A 272 -13.22 14.45 4.97
CA LYS A 272 -13.45 14.87 6.36
C LYS A 272 -12.38 14.28 7.27
N HIS A 273 -12.12 14.88 8.43
CA HIS A 273 -11.24 14.24 9.39
C HIS A 273 -11.91 12.98 9.97
N VAL A 274 -11.16 11.90 10.19
CA VAL A 274 -11.66 10.64 10.76
C VAL A 274 -12.39 10.80 12.10
N ARG A 275 -12.11 11.87 12.87
CA ARG A 275 -12.81 12.19 14.12
C ARG A 275 -14.29 12.52 13.92
N ASP A 276 -14.66 12.97 12.72
CA ASP A 276 -16.04 13.28 12.35
C ASP A 276 -16.77 12.09 11.72
N PHE A 277 -16.15 10.90 11.73
CA PHE A 277 -16.73 9.67 11.20
C PHE A 277 -18.08 9.37 11.85
N ARG A 278 -19.06 9.02 11.01
CA ARG A 278 -20.38 8.54 11.42
C ARG A 278 -20.76 7.36 10.54
N GLU A 279 -21.24 6.28 11.13
CA GLU A 279 -21.64 5.07 10.39
C GLU A 279 -22.78 5.35 9.38
N THR A 280 -23.55 6.42 9.60
CA THR A 280 -24.62 6.89 8.69
C THR A 280 -24.17 7.86 7.62
N ASP A 281 -22.89 8.26 7.59
CA ASP A 281 -22.42 9.23 6.60
C ASP A 281 -22.41 8.59 5.21
N THR A 282 -23.02 9.30 4.26
CA THR A 282 -22.93 8.96 2.82
C THR A 282 -21.52 9.18 2.26
N ARG A 283 -20.69 10.00 2.93
CA ARG A 283 -19.28 10.19 2.57
C ARG A 283 -18.45 9.02 3.08
N ARG A 284 -17.64 8.47 2.18
CA ARG A 284 -16.80 7.30 2.44
C ARG A 284 -15.32 7.61 2.63
N ILE A 285 -14.86 8.82 2.29
CA ILE A 285 -13.44 9.18 2.36
C ILE A 285 -13.18 10.13 3.54
N TYR A 286 -12.25 9.73 4.39
CA TYR A 286 -11.77 10.49 5.54
C TYR A 286 -10.27 10.68 5.44
N TRP A 287 -9.69 11.45 6.35
CA TRP A 287 -8.24 11.51 6.54
C TRP A 287 -7.84 11.45 8.01
N ALA A 288 -6.63 10.98 8.27
CA ALA A 288 -6.01 10.90 9.58
C ALA A 288 -4.50 11.15 9.46
N ARG A 289 -3.86 11.63 10.54
CA ARG A 289 -2.40 11.88 10.56
C ARG A 289 -1.58 10.62 10.80
N ASP A 290 -2.12 9.75 11.64
CA ASP A 290 -1.46 8.56 12.15
C ASP A 290 -2.49 7.54 12.65
N PHE A 291 -2.02 6.37 13.07
CA PHE A 291 -2.89 5.31 13.58
C PHE A 291 -3.45 5.63 14.98
N THR A 292 -2.82 6.51 15.75
CA THR A 292 -3.33 6.98 17.04
C THR A 292 -4.64 7.73 16.86
N GLU A 293 -4.75 8.58 15.84
CA GLU A 293 -6.00 9.27 15.52
C GLU A 293 -7.11 8.34 15.05
N ILE A 294 -6.75 7.33 14.26
CA ILE A 294 -7.71 6.33 13.78
C ILE A 294 -8.26 5.55 14.98
N LEU A 295 -7.39 5.10 15.90
CA LEU A 295 -7.79 4.39 17.13
C LEU A 295 -8.69 5.21 18.05
N ARG A 296 -8.50 6.53 18.10
CA ARG A 296 -9.29 7.44 18.93
C ARG A 296 -10.57 7.92 18.25
N SER A 297 -10.79 7.53 16.99
CA SER A 297 -11.95 7.97 16.22
C SER A 297 -13.20 7.15 16.55
N PRO A 298 -14.40 7.64 16.19
CA PRO A 298 -15.64 6.86 16.28
C PRO A 298 -15.64 5.58 15.43
N LEU A 299 -14.63 5.34 14.59
CA LEU A 299 -14.49 4.10 13.83
C LEU A 299 -14.39 2.86 14.75
N PHE A 300 -13.83 3.02 15.95
CA PHE A 300 -13.64 1.93 16.93
C PHE A 300 -14.56 2.01 18.16
N MET A 301 -15.47 2.99 18.23
CA MET A 301 -16.40 3.18 19.34
C MET A 301 -17.76 2.55 19.03
#